data_AF-A0A640KKV5-F1
#
_entry.id   AF-A0A640KKV5-F1
#
_cell.length_a   1.000
_cell.length_b   1.000
_cell.length_c   1.000
_cell.angle_alpha   90.00
_cell.angle_beta   90.00
_cell.angle_gamma   90.00
#
_symmetry.space_group_name_H-M   'P 1'
#
loop_
_entity.id
_entity.type
_entity.pdbx_description
1 polymer ?
#
loop_
_entity_poly.entity_id
_entity_poly.type
_entity_poly.pdbx_seq_one_letter_code
_entity_poly.pdbx_strand_id
1 'polypeptide(L)'
;MHWGHCTSENMIYWRHHPVALAPGEDWDRDGCFSGTSVVYDDRLYVFYTGHHWLTDSADESQIYQMQCLAISENGFDFEKRGMVVKPPAGFTHFRDPYVWFQDGRWWMVCGGRDSKDQGQLLLYSTDDLEDWDDSTFTILSKSENRNVYMWEHPCFFPLKRHQMLMFSLKGMQPEEYMSRNRYETGLLMGLWRPNTIFSLTSMFKELDLGHDFYGAQSFLTRDGRRVFIGWLDMWDTNMPTKEHHWTGMLSLPRVLLVDETSGRIRTPPIKELESIRGKYQCLERQTVRDNSQIRLLLACTSYEVRIVFDVEKSTGEKYGLWLGRGLEIYIDNQSKRLVVNRHYPNYGISGYRSYALPPQTLLLVHAYFDMSSVEVFVNEGEAVLSTRIYPAQNDRVLSLFAVNGTAYVTRGDIWALNKPVMQ
;
A
#
# COMPACT_ATOMS: atom_id res chain seq x y z
N MET A 1 18.39 5.85 7.61
CA MET A 1 17.01 6.23 7.25
C MET A 1 16.63 7.52 7.97
N HIS A 2 15.87 8.41 7.31
CA HIS A 2 15.31 9.66 7.87
C HIS A 2 13.79 9.68 7.62
N TRP A 3 13.04 10.50 8.36
CA TRP A 3 11.62 10.76 8.08
C TRP A 3 11.45 12.10 7.36
N GLY A 4 11.03 12.03 6.09
CA GLY A 4 10.50 13.22 5.39
C GLY A 4 9.13 13.62 5.94
N HIS A 5 8.74 14.88 5.76
CA HIS A 5 7.49 15.39 6.30
C HIS A 5 6.74 16.26 5.29
N CYS A 6 5.43 16.04 5.20
CA CYS A 6 4.50 16.90 4.47
C CYS A 6 3.13 16.92 5.15
N THR A 7 2.39 18.01 4.98
CA THR A 7 1.03 18.16 5.53
C THR A 7 0.03 18.50 4.45
N SER A 8 -1.22 18.10 4.65
CA SER A 8 -2.35 18.49 3.80
C SER A 8 -3.63 18.64 4.61
N GLU A 9 -4.41 19.67 4.31
CA GLU A 9 -5.75 19.87 4.90
C GLU A 9 -6.83 19.05 4.19
N ASN A 10 -6.57 18.58 2.96
CA ASN A 10 -7.55 17.93 2.10
C ASN A 10 -7.04 16.62 1.47
N MET A 11 -5.84 16.15 1.83
CA MET A 11 -5.16 14.99 1.26
C MET A 11 -4.85 15.08 -0.25
N ILE A 12 -4.95 16.29 -0.83
CA ILE A 12 -4.75 16.54 -2.27
C ILE A 12 -3.58 17.47 -2.50
N TYR A 13 -3.58 18.63 -1.84
CA TYR A 13 -2.49 19.60 -1.93
C TYR A 13 -1.61 19.45 -0.71
N TRP A 14 -0.34 19.15 -0.94
CA TRP A 14 0.62 18.83 0.10
C TRP A 14 1.69 19.91 0.17
N ARG A 15 2.09 20.26 1.38
CA ARG A 15 3.20 21.18 1.63
C ARG A 15 4.36 20.41 2.21
N HIS A 16 5.54 20.54 1.62
CA HIS A 16 6.75 19.96 2.17
C HIS A 16 7.25 20.74 3.38
N HIS A 17 7.77 19.98 4.34
CA HIS A 17 8.43 20.51 5.52
C HIS A 17 9.87 19.98 5.60
N PRO A 18 10.71 20.57 6.46
CA PRO A 18 11.99 19.99 6.81
C PRO A 18 11.86 18.54 7.30
N VAL A 19 12.97 17.81 7.27
CA VAL A 19 13.08 16.45 7.81
C VAL A 19 12.60 16.44 9.28
N ALA A 20 11.66 15.55 9.60
CA ALA A 20 11.10 15.43 10.93
C ALA A 20 12.03 14.68 11.89
N LEU A 21 12.59 13.55 11.44
CA LEU A 21 13.53 12.75 12.22
C LEU A 21 14.78 12.45 11.39
N ALA A 22 15.95 12.80 11.95
CA ALA A 22 17.26 12.45 11.44
C ALA A 22 17.98 11.55 12.45
N PRO A 23 18.71 10.50 12.02
CA PRO A 23 19.50 9.67 12.91
C PRO A 23 20.66 10.48 13.51
N GLY A 24 21.06 10.14 14.73
CA GLY A 24 22.21 10.78 15.37
C GLY A 24 22.36 10.52 16.86
N GLU A 25 21.34 9.96 17.49
CA GLU A 25 21.39 9.59 18.90
C GLU A 25 21.94 8.17 19.06
N ASP A 26 22.40 7.84 20.27
CA ASP A 26 22.97 6.52 20.56
C ASP A 26 22.00 5.37 20.23
N TRP A 27 20.68 5.58 20.30
CA TRP A 27 19.63 4.59 20.00
C TRP A 27 19.15 4.57 18.54
N ASP A 28 19.55 5.52 17.69
CA ASP A 28 19.09 5.58 16.29
C ASP A 28 20.14 6.00 15.25
N ARG A 29 21.43 5.99 15.62
CA ARG A 29 22.56 6.45 14.79
C ARG A 29 22.61 5.93 13.36
N ASP A 30 22.15 4.69 13.08
CA ASP A 30 22.20 4.10 11.74
C ASP A 30 20.84 4.22 11.00
N GLY A 31 19.81 4.72 11.68
CA GLY A 31 18.54 5.09 11.05
C GLY A 31 17.36 5.24 12.00
N CYS A 32 16.52 6.23 11.71
CA CYS A 32 15.14 6.30 12.19
C CYS A 32 14.26 5.50 11.22
N PHE A 33 13.92 4.27 11.58
CA PHE A 33 13.08 3.35 10.80
C PHE A 33 11.59 3.67 10.99
N SER A 34 10.72 2.89 10.33
CA SER A 34 9.26 3.10 10.34
C SER A 34 8.67 3.09 11.75
N GLY A 35 7.47 3.64 11.86
CA GLY A 35 6.81 3.89 13.14
C GLY A 35 5.42 4.47 12.95
N THR A 36 4.79 4.87 14.04
CA THR A 36 3.44 5.44 14.07
C THR A 36 3.37 6.71 14.87
N SER A 37 2.25 7.42 14.74
CA SER A 37 1.94 8.56 15.58
C SER A 37 0.55 8.47 16.18
N VAL A 38 0.41 9.00 17.39
CA VAL A 38 -0.87 9.17 18.10
C VAL A 38 -0.95 10.58 18.67
N VAL A 39 -2.17 11.12 18.77
CA VAL A 39 -2.41 12.39 19.43
C VAL A 39 -2.93 12.11 20.84
N TYR A 40 -2.26 12.67 21.83
CA TYR A 40 -2.66 12.60 23.24
C TYR A 40 -2.32 13.92 23.93
N ASP A 41 -3.26 14.45 24.71
CA ASP A 41 -3.09 15.72 25.43
C ASP A 41 -2.57 16.86 24.52
N ASP A 42 -3.22 17.02 23.36
CA ASP A 42 -2.90 17.98 22.29
C ASP A 42 -1.45 17.94 21.76
N ARG A 43 -0.72 16.86 22.05
CA ARG A 43 0.64 16.62 21.56
C ARG A 43 0.68 15.42 20.62
N LEU A 44 1.59 15.47 19.65
CA LEU A 44 1.86 14.37 18.73
C LEU A 44 2.97 13.50 19.29
N TYR A 45 2.62 12.28 19.69
CA TYR A 45 3.56 11.25 20.11
C TYR A 45 3.93 10.40 18.91
N VAL A 46 5.23 10.28 18.62
CA VAL A 46 5.77 9.50 17.50
C VAL A 46 6.60 8.36 18.06
N PHE A 47 6.16 7.14 17.78
CA PHE A 47 6.89 5.92 18.09
C PHE A 47 7.58 5.43 16.82
N TYR A 48 8.87 5.17 16.88
CA TYR A 48 9.66 4.73 15.72
C TYR A 48 10.72 3.72 16.11
N THR A 49 11.23 2.97 15.15
CA THR A 49 12.35 2.06 15.41
C THR A 49 13.68 2.79 15.27
N GLY A 50 14.50 2.75 16.32
CA GLY A 50 15.92 3.05 16.24
C GLY A 50 16.68 1.84 15.71
N HIS A 51 17.47 2.02 14.65
CA HIS A 51 18.21 0.94 13.99
C HIS A 51 19.72 1.12 14.15
N HIS A 52 20.40 0.03 14.50
CA HIS A 52 21.86 -0.07 14.56
C HIS A 52 22.40 -1.23 13.74
N TRP A 53 23.56 -1.00 13.12
CA TRP A 53 24.45 -2.07 12.70
C TRP A 53 25.42 -2.40 13.85
N LEU A 54 25.57 -3.69 14.14
CA LEU A 54 26.53 -4.20 15.14
C LEU A 54 27.94 -4.37 14.57
N THR A 55 28.06 -4.32 13.24
CA THR A 55 29.31 -4.38 12.49
C THR A 55 29.30 -3.29 11.42
N ASP A 56 30.48 -2.97 10.86
CA ASP A 56 30.60 -1.99 9.76
C ASP A 56 30.05 -2.51 8.42
N SER A 57 29.55 -3.75 8.38
CA SER A 57 28.90 -4.36 7.21
C SER A 57 27.38 -4.28 7.34
N ALA A 58 26.69 -3.97 6.25
CA ALA A 58 25.22 -4.04 6.17
C ALA A 58 24.72 -5.51 6.14
N ASP A 59 25.01 -6.27 7.19
CA ASP A 59 24.58 -7.65 7.41
C ASP A 59 23.35 -7.65 8.32
N GLU A 60 22.18 -8.00 7.77
CA GLU A 60 20.91 -8.03 8.51
C GLU A 60 20.92 -9.02 9.70
N SER A 61 21.90 -9.93 9.80
CA SER A 61 22.07 -10.79 10.97
C SER A 61 22.76 -10.07 12.15
N GLN A 62 23.43 -8.95 11.88
CA GLN A 62 24.22 -8.16 12.84
C GLN A 62 23.55 -6.80 13.07
N ILE A 63 22.30 -6.84 13.55
CA ILE A 63 21.50 -5.64 13.81
C ILE A 63 21.03 -5.58 15.26
N TYR A 64 20.75 -4.37 15.72
CA TYR A 64 20.02 -4.14 16.97
C TYR A 64 18.96 -3.09 16.73
N GLN A 65 17.71 -3.42 17.08
CA GLN A 65 16.54 -2.58 16.83
C GLN A 65 15.77 -2.39 18.12
N MET A 66 15.38 -1.15 18.42
CA MET A 66 14.63 -0.79 19.62
C MET A 66 13.54 0.22 19.29
N GLN A 67 12.51 0.31 20.12
CA GLN A 67 11.43 1.28 19.92
C GLN A 67 11.74 2.56 20.69
N CYS A 68 11.61 3.68 20.01
CA CYS A 68 11.97 5.01 20.46
C CYS A 68 10.75 5.93 20.42
N LEU A 69 10.77 6.97 21.24
CA LEU A 69 9.74 7.99 21.32
C LEU A 69 10.30 9.36 20.91
N ALA A 70 9.53 10.11 20.14
CA ALA A 70 9.67 11.55 19.97
C ALA A 70 8.32 12.24 20.19
N ILE A 71 8.34 13.48 20.68
CA ILE A 71 7.12 14.26 20.95
C ILE A 71 7.20 15.58 20.18
N SER A 72 6.08 15.99 19.60
CA SER A 72 5.93 17.31 18.99
C SER A 72 4.71 18.03 19.54
N GLU A 73 4.89 19.30 19.94
CA GLU A 73 3.80 20.16 20.39
C GLU A 73 3.08 20.87 19.23
N ASN A 74 3.74 21.01 18.08
CA ASN A 74 3.23 21.76 16.95
C ASN A 74 3.10 20.94 15.65
N GLY A 75 3.56 19.68 15.66
CA GLY A 75 3.56 18.78 14.52
C GLY A 75 4.73 18.98 13.55
N PHE A 76 5.66 19.90 13.81
CA PHE A 76 6.78 20.24 12.94
C PHE A 76 8.14 20.00 13.59
N ASP A 77 8.27 20.36 14.87
CA ASP A 77 9.49 20.18 15.65
C ASP A 77 9.34 18.96 16.57
N PHE A 78 10.25 18.00 16.46
CA PHE A 78 10.18 16.73 17.19
C PHE A 78 11.33 16.60 18.18
N GLU A 79 11.00 16.53 19.48
CA GLU A 79 11.95 16.26 20.55
C GLU A 79 12.05 14.75 20.79
N LYS A 80 13.21 14.15 20.53
CA LYS A 80 13.47 12.74 20.84
C LYS A 80 13.57 12.55 22.35
N ARG A 81 12.75 11.65 22.90
CA ARG A 81 12.74 11.26 24.32
C ARG A 81 13.64 10.07 24.64
N GLY A 82 13.98 9.28 23.62
CA GLY A 82 14.85 8.12 23.75
C GLY A 82 14.14 6.80 23.51
N MET A 83 14.80 5.72 23.91
CA MET A 83 14.29 4.36 23.82
C MET A 83 13.21 4.11 24.89
N VAL A 84 12.11 3.48 24.48
CA VAL A 84 10.99 3.08 25.35
C VAL A 84 10.80 1.56 25.45
N VAL A 85 11.16 0.79 24.41
CA VAL A 85 11.04 -0.68 24.44
C VAL A 85 12.26 -1.33 23.79
N LYS A 86 12.95 -2.21 24.54
CA LYS A 86 14.07 -3.01 24.03
C LYS A 86 13.59 -4.27 23.29
N PRO A 87 14.39 -4.81 22.36
CA PRO A 87 14.12 -6.11 21.79
C PRO A 87 14.18 -7.19 22.89
N PRO A 88 13.17 -8.08 22.98
CA PRO A 88 13.23 -9.19 23.92
C PRO A 88 14.39 -10.14 23.61
N ALA A 89 14.85 -10.87 24.64
CA ALA A 89 15.90 -11.85 24.47
C ALA A 89 15.55 -12.88 23.38
N GLY A 90 16.46 -13.08 22.42
CA GLY A 90 16.27 -13.99 21.30
C GLY A 90 15.60 -13.39 20.06
N PHE A 91 15.28 -12.10 20.05
CA PHE A 91 14.79 -11.38 18.87
C PHE A 91 15.87 -10.45 18.32
N THR A 92 16.19 -10.57 17.03
CA THR A 92 17.17 -9.71 16.34
C THR A 92 16.50 -8.63 15.50
N HIS A 93 15.47 -9.02 14.73
CA HIS A 93 14.56 -8.07 14.11
C HIS A 93 13.46 -7.72 15.09
N PHE A 94 13.28 -6.43 15.35
CA PHE A 94 12.28 -5.90 16.27
C PHE A 94 11.92 -4.46 15.90
N ARG A 95 10.85 -4.27 15.11
CA ARG A 95 10.60 -2.96 14.47
C ARG A 95 9.14 -2.64 14.18
N ASP A 96 8.96 -1.42 13.68
CA ASP A 96 7.73 -0.86 13.13
C ASP A 96 6.60 -0.78 14.18
N PRO A 97 6.78 -0.02 15.28
CA PRO A 97 5.82 0.05 16.35
C PRO A 97 4.52 0.71 15.87
N TYR A 98 3.40 0.04 16.10
CA TYR A 98 2.05 0.61 15.94
C TYR A 98 1.37 0.78 17.28
N VAL A 99 1.12 2.03 17.65
CA VAL A 99 0.54 2.40 18.95
C VAL A 99 -0.91 2.86 18.80
N TRP A 100 -1.80 2.40 19.70
CA TRP A 100 -3.18 2.86 19.76
C TRP A 100 -3.75 2.78 21.19
N PHE A 101 -4.81 3.53 21.43
CA PHE A 101 -5.59 3.47 22.68
C PHE A 101 -6.84 2.63 22.47
N GLN A 102 -7.07 1.66 23.36
CA GLN A 102 -8.28 0.83 23.32
C GLN A 102 -8.57 0.24 24.69
N ASP A 103 -9.85 0.24 25.08
CA ASP A 103 -10.36 -0.38 26.31
C ASP A 103 -9.62 0.11 27.58
N GLY A 104 -9.28 1.41 27.61
CA GLY A 104 -8.68 2.07 28.77
C GLY A 104 -7.17 1.94 28.88
N ARG A 105 -6.48 1.35 27.90
CA ARG A 105 -5.02 1.16 27.90
C ARG A 105 -4.39 1.56 26.58
N TRP A 106 -3.10 1.89 26.62
CA TRP A 106 -2.26 2.00 25.44
C TRP A 106 -1.71 0.65 25.06
N TRP A 107 -1.63 0.40 23.75
CA TRP A 107 -1.13 -0.83 23.18
C TRP A 107 -0.07 -0.50 22.14
N MET A 108 0.97 -1.32 22.07
CA MET A 108 1.99 -1.26 21.02
C MET A 108 2.14 -2.65 20.42
N VAL A 109 2.07 -2.74 19.09
CA VAL A 109 2.44 -3.94 18.36
C VAL A 109 3.71 -3.71 17.55
N CYS A 110 4.66 -4.64 17.61
CA CYS A 110 5.90 -4.60 16.86
C CYS A 110 6.10 -5.90 16.08
N GLY A 111 6.70 -5.79 14.90
CA GLY A 111 7.21 -6.94 14.16
C GLY A 111 8.45 -7.51 14.83
N GLY A 112 8.50 -8.84 14.98
CA GLY A 112 9.63 -9.55 15.57
C GLY A 112 10.03 -10.79 14.76
N ARG A 113 11.33 -11.13 14.78
CA ARG A 113 11.85 -12.43 14.31
C ARG A 113 12.59 -13.10 15.45
N ASP A 114 12.12 -14.28 15.85
CA ASP A 114 12.75 -15.04 16.94
C ASP A 114 14.00 -15.80 16.47
N SER A 115 14.70 -16.44 17.41
CA SER A 115 15.90 -17.24 17.15
C SER A 115 15.65 -18.51 16.33
N LYS A 116 14.39 -18.85 16.04
CA LYS A 116 13.98 -19.97 15.18
C LYS A 116 13.60 -19.51 13.77
N ASP A 117 13.89 -18.27 13.44
CA ASP A 117 13.59 -17.69 12.12
C ASP A 117 12.08 -17.53 11.86
N GLN A 118 11.26 -17.39 12.90
CA GLN A 118 9.82 -17.23 12.77
C GLN A 118 9.41 -15.76 12.94
N GLY A 119 8.65 -15.24 11.96
CA GLY A 119 8.02 -13.93 12.04
C GLY A 119 6.83 -13.92 13.00
N GLN A 120 6.81 -12.96 13.93
CA GLN A 120 5.82 -12.78 14.97
C GLN A 120 5.43 -11.31 15.13
N LEU A 121 4.27 -11.07 15.74
CA LEU A 121 3.86 -9.76 16.22
C LEU A 121 3.83 -9.78 17.75
N LEU A 122 4.64 -8.90 18.35
CA LEU A 122 4.76 -8.77 19.79
C LEU A 122 3.86 -7.63 20.27
N LEU A 123 3.06 -7.90 21.30
CA LEU A 123 2.08 -6.97 21.85
C LEU A 123 2.45 -6.58 23.28
N TYR A 124 2.57 -5.28 23.49
CA TYR A 124 2.84 -4.61 24.76
C TYR A 124 1.64 -3.76 25.15
N SER A 125 1.51 -3.44 26.44
CA SER A 125 0.50 -2.52 26.93
C SER A 125 1.01 -1.69 28.09
N THR A 126 0.48 -0.48 28.25
CA THR A 126 0.79 0.40 29.37
C THR A 126 -0.41 1.30 29.70
N ASP A 127 -0.40 1.86 30.91
CA ASP A 127 -1.31 2.93 31.34
C ASP A 127 -0.70 4.33 31.10
N ASP A 128 0.64 4.43 31.00
CA ASP A 128 1.38 5.66 30.72
C ASP A 128 2.07 5.55 29.36
N LEU A 129 1.71 6.43 28.42
CA LEU A 129 2.19 6.41 27.04
C LEU A 129 3.72 6.54 26.92
N GLU A 130 4.38 7.09 27.94
CA GLU A 130 5.83 7.30 27.97
C GLU A 130 6.60 6.18 28.69
N ASP A 131 5.94 5.34 29.50
CA ASP A 131 6.56 4.29 30.31
C ASP A 131 6.04 2.89 29.90
N TRP A 132 6.92 2.07 29.31
CA TRP A 132 6.57 0.74 28.80
C TRP A 132 7.36 -0.33 29.54
N ASP A 133 6.68 -1.33 30.09
CA ASP A 133 7.33 -2.53 30.62
C ASP A 133 7.78 -3.44 29.47
N ASP A 134 9.06 -3.36 29.11
CA ASP A 134 9.67 -4.18 28.07
C ASP A 134 9.95 -5.63 28.49
N SER A 135 9.74 -5.98 29.78
CA SER A 135 9.88 -7.34 30.31
C SER A 135 8.64 -8.20 30.09
N THR A 136 7.48 -7.58 29.82
CA THR A 136 6.19 -8.27 29.67
C THR A 136 5.59 -8.02 28.28
N PHE A 137 5.48 -9.07 27.48
CA PHE A 137 4.79 -9.03 26.18
C PHE A 137 4.03 -10.32 25.91
N THR A 138 3.08 -10.25 24.97
CA THR A 138 2.39 -11.42 24.44
C THR A 138 2.59 -11.54 22.94
N ILE A 139 2.43 -12.74 22.38
CA ILE A 139 2.43 -12.93 20.93
C ILE A 139 1.00 -12.69 20.43
N LEU A 140 0.78 -11.58 19.71
CA LEU A 140 -0.51 -11.26 19.11
C LEU A 140 -0.84 -12.23 17.97
N SER A 141 0.15 -12.47 17.11
CA SER A 141 0.03 -13.32 15.93
C SER A 141 1.40 -13.82 15.49
N LYS A 142 1.44 -14.94 14.78
CA LYS A 142 2.63 -15.50 14.15
C LYS A 142 2.26 -16.29 12.91
N SER A 143 3.20 -16.46 11.98
CA SER A 143 2.96 -17.27 10.78
C SER A 143 3.06 -18.77 11.09
N GLU A 144 2.11 -19.56 10.58
CA GLU A 144 2.25 -21.03 10.52
C GLU A 144 3.16 -21.47 9.36
N ASN A 145 3.28 -20.64 8.31
CA ASN A 145 4.21 -20.85 7.22
C ASN A 145 5.64 -20.53 7.69
N ARG A 146 6.49 -21.57 7.76
CA ARG A 146 7.89 -21.49 8.22
C ARG A 146 8.81 -20.69 7.30
N ASN A 147 8.40 -20.43 6.05
CA ASN A 147 9.17 -19.57 5.15
C ASN A 147 8.97 -18.08 5.46
N VAL A 148 7.92 -17.72 6.21
CA VAL A 148 7.62 -16.33 6.58
C VAL A 148 8.37 -15.98 7.86
N TYR A 149 9.49 -15.28 7.68
CA TYR A 149 10.43 -14.96 8.75
C TYR A 149 10.24 -13.57 9.36
N MET A 150 9.42 -12.69 8.76
CA MET A 150 9.19 -11.35 9.30
C MET A 150 7.82 -10.79 8.93
N TRP A 151 7.23 -10.08 9.89
CA TRP A 151 6.01 -9.30 9.73
C TRP A 151 6.38 -7.82 9.98
N GLU A 152 6.46 -7.02 8.92
CA GLU A 152 6.79 -5.60 8.97
C GLU A 152 5.53 -4.73 8.94
N HIS A 153 5.68 -3.46 9.33
CA HIS A 153 4.63 -2.44 9.23
C HIS A 153 3.26 -2.87 9.80
N PRO A 154 3.18 -3.48 11.01
CA PRO A 154 1.89 -3.85 11.58
C PRO A 154 1.01 -2.62 11.79
N CYS A 155 -0.29 -2.79 11.62
CA CYS A 155 -1.34 -1.83 11.88
C CYS A 155 -2.52 -2.60 12.46
N PHE A 156 -2.77 -2.45 13.76
CA PHE A 156 -3.80 -3.22 14.46
C PHE A 156 -4.86 -2.29 15.04
N PHE A 157 -6.06 -2.29 14.46
CA PHE A 157 -7.08 -1.30 14.77
C PHE A 157 -8.51 -1.85 14.66
N PRO A 158 -9.46 -1.28 15.43
CA PRO A 158 -10.87 -1.61 15.27
C PRO A 158 -11.42 -0.98 13.98
N LEU A 159 -12.28 -1.73 13.28
CA LEU A 159 -13.09 -1.24 12.16
C LEU A 159 -14.46 -1.91 12.21
N LYS A 160 -15.48 -1.11 12.55
CA LYS A 160 -16.83 -1.60 12.88
C LYS A 160 -16.75 -2.66 13.99
N ARG A 161 -17.41 -3.82 13.84
CA ARG A 161 -17.34 -4.93 14.82
C ARG A 161 -16.06 -5.77 14.76
N HIS A 162 -15.16 -5.51 13.80
CA HIS A 162 -13.98 -6.32 13.55
C HIS A 162 -12.72 -5.66 14.09
N GLN A 163 -11.75 -6.50 14.45
CA GLN A 163 -10.37 -6.08 14.63
C GLN A 163 -9.59 -6.41 13.35
N MET A 164 -8.88 -5.43 12.83
CA MET A 164 -8.13 -5.51 11.59
C MET A 164 -6.63 -5.56 11.89
N LEU A 165 -5.91 -6.39 11.15
CA LEU A 165 -4.45 -6.44 11.17
C LEU A 165 -3.92 -6.25 9.75
N MET A 166 -3.37 -5.07 9.46
CA MET A 166 -2.66 -4.76 8.22
C MET A 166 -1.16 -4.88 8.47
N PHE A 167 -0.42 -5.51 7.55
CA PHE A 167 1.00 -5.80 7.74
C PHE A 167 1.65 -6.24 6.43
N SER A 168 2.97 -6.28 6.45
CA SER A 168 3.82 -6.68 5.35
C SER A 168 4.58 -7.98 5.69
N LEU A 169 4.62 -8.94 4.78
CA LEU A 169 5.25 -10.25 4.96
C LEU A 169 6.54 -10.37 4.17
N LYS A 170 7.62 -10.82 4.83
CA LYS A 170 8.84 -11.29 4.16
C LYS A 170 8.91 -12.83 4.16
N GLY A 171 9.23 -13.41 3.01
CA GLY A 171 9.47 -14.85 2.85
C GLY A 171 8.26 -15.68 2.38
N MET A 172 7.09 -15.03 2.18
CA MET A 172 5.95 -15.66 1.51
C MET A 172 6.36 -16.15 0.12
N GLN A 173 5.98 -17.36 -0.23
CA GLN A 173 6.28 -17.94 -1.54
C GLN A 173 5.12 -17.69 -2.51
N PRO A 174 5.41 -17.43 -3.79
CA PRO A 174 4.37 -17.25 -4.79
C PRO A 174 3.58 -18.55 -5.00
N GLU A 175 2.27 -18.43 -5.09
CA GLU A 175 1.36 -19.53 -5.43
C GLU A 175 0.43 -19.08 -6.55
N GLU A 176 0.53 -19.73 -7.71
CA GLU A 176 -0.16 -19.33 -8.94
C GLU A 176 0.00 -17.82 -9.25
N TYR A 177 -1.07 -17.05 -9.06
CA TYR A 177 -1.17 -15.60 -9.28
C TYR A 177 -1.06 -14.76 -7.99
N MET A 178 -0.98 -15.41 -6.83
CA MET A 178 -0.91 -14.76 -5.52
C MET A 178 0.54 -14.65 -5.06
N SER A 179 0.81 -13.69 -4.18
CA SER A 179 2.10 -13.48 -3.53
C SER A 179 3.28 -13.40 -4.53
N ARG A 180 3.08 -12.65 -5.62
CA ARG A 180 4.01 -12.56 -6.76
C ARG A 180 5.09 -11.51 -6.60
N ASN A 181 4.95 -10.61 -5.63
CA ASN A 181 5.94 -9.60 -5.29
C ASN A 181 7.04 -10.21 -4.42
N ARG A 182 8.13 -9.47 -4.25
CA ARG A 182 9.23 -9.90 -3.38
C ARG A 182 8.76 -10.05 -1.94
N TYR A 183 7.94 -9.09 -1.49
CA TYR A 183 7.29 -9.07 -0.20
C TYR A 183 5.87 -8.57 -0.37
N GLU A 184 4.96 -9.08 0.46
CA GLU A 184 3.52 -8.83 0.30
C GLU A 184 2.97 -7.94 1.38
N THR A 185 1.99 -7.10 1.05
CA THR A 185 1.27 -6.29 2.04
C THR A 185 -0.21 -6.61 1.97
N GLY A 186 -0.78 -6.96 3.11
CA GLY A 186 -2.15 -7.44 3.17
C GLY A 186 -2.82 -7.19 4.51
N LEU A 187 -3.94 -7.86 4.68
CA LEU A 187 -4.88 -7.63 5.76
C LEU A 187 -5.45 -8.97 6.26
N LEU A 188 -5.56 -9.07 7.56
CA LEU A 188 -6.35 -10.09 8.26
C LEU A 188 -7.50 -9.40 9.01
N MET A 189 -8.66 -10.05 9.02
CA MET A 189 -9.84 -9.60 9.74
C MET A 189 -10.21 -10.64 10.79
N GLY A 190 -10.49 -10.19 12.01
CA GLY A 190 -10.85 -11.07 13.10
C GLY A 190 -11.58 -10.37 14.23
N LEU A 191 -11.54 -11.00 15.40
CA LEU A 191 -12.05 -10.48 16.65
C LEU A 191 -10.94 -10.49 17.68
N TRP A 192 -10.85 -9.42 18.47
CA TRP A 192 -9.88 -9.32 19.55
C TRP A 192 -10.43 -8.46 20.67
N ARG A 193 -10.07 -8.83 21.89
CA ARG A 193 -10.21 -8.03 23.10
C ARG A 193 -8.92 -8.12 23.91
N PRO A 194 -8.62 -7.15 24.78
CA PRO A 194 -7.51 -7.25 25.72
C PRO A 194 -7.46 -8.62 26.40
N ASN A 195 -6.24 -9.19 26.50
CA ASN A 195 -5.97 -10.49 27.13
C ASN A 195 -6.64 -11.71 26.45
N THR A 196 -7.01 -11.58 25.17
CA THR A 196 -7.52 -12.71 24.35
C THR A 196 -6.63 -12.94 23.13
N ILE A 197 -6.78 -14.11 22.51
CA ILE A 197 -6.14 -14.43 21.23
C ILE A 197 -6.87 -13.70 20.11
N PHE A 198 -6.13 -13.14 19.14
CA PHE A 198 -6.72 -12.60 17.93
C PHE A 198 -7.33 -13.73 17.08
N SER A 199 -8.65 -13.82 17.10
CA SER A 199 -9.40 -14.88 16.42
C SER A 199 -9.70 -14.48 14.99
N LEU A 200 -9.03 -15.11 14.03
CA LEU A 200 -9.19 -14.82 12.61
C LEU A 200 -10.55 -15.26 12.09
N THR A 201 -11.17 -14.40 11.28
CA THR A 201 -12.43 -14.65 10.58
C THR A 201 -12.28 -14.56 9.06
N SER A 202 -11.08 -14.26 8.57
CA SER A 202 -10.73 -14.23 7.16
C SER A 202 -9.37 -14.89 6.93
N MET A 203 -9.15 -15.33 5.68
CA MET A 203 -7.81 -15.58 5.18
C MET A 203 -7.06 -14.26 4.96
N PHE A 204 -5.74 -14.34 4.79
CA PHE A 204 -4.92 -13.20 4.37
C PHE A 204 -5.39 -12.68 3.01
N LYS A 205 -5.65 -11.38 2.92
CA LYS A 205 -6.01 -10.68 1.69
C LYS A 205 -4.92 -9.67 1.35
N GLU A 206 -4.27 -9.82 0.20
CA GLU A 206 -3.39 -8.79 -0.36
C GLU A 206 -4.18 -7.48 -0.57
N LEU A 207 -3.61 -6.35 -0.14
CA LEU A 207 -4.26 -5.04 -0.27
C LEU A 207 -4.13 -4.46 -1.68
N ASP A 208 -3.13 -4.92 -2.41
CA ASP A 208 -2.82 -4.54 -3.78
C ASP A 208 -2.17 -5.72 -4.48
N LEU A 209 -2.72 -6.10 -5.63
CA LEU A 209 -2.23 -7.22 -6.46
C LEU A 209 -1.27 -6.74 -7.54
N GLY A 210 -0.88 -5.47 -7.52
CA GLY A 210 0.02 -4.85 -8.47
C GLY A 210 1.48 -5.27 -8.28
N HIS A 211 2.36 -4.70 -9.10
CA HIS A 211 3.77 -5.04 -9.08
C HIS A 211 4.52 -4.36 -7.93
N ASP A 212 4.03 -3.18 -7.53
CA ASP A 212 4.77 -2.23 -6.72
C ASP A 212 3.85 -1.70 -5.62
N PHE A 213 3.80 -2.39 -4.49
CA PHE A 213 3.05 -1.96 -3.31
C PHE A 213 3.59 -2.65 -2.06
N TYR A 214 4.04 -1.86 -1.08
CA TYR A 214 4.59 -2.39 0.17
C TYR A 214 4.42 -1.40 1.34
N GLY A 215 4.59 -1.86 2.58
CA GLY A 215 4.68 -1.01 3.77
C GLY A 215 3.50 -0.07 3.97
N ALA A 216 2.27 -0.59 3.85
CA ALA A 216 1.08 0.21 4.01
C ALA A 216 0.82 0.56 5.48
N GLN A 217 0.48 1.83 5.75
CA GLN A 217 0.08 2.29 7.06
C GLN A 217 -1.29 2.97 6.99
N SER A 218 -2.09 2.76 8.04
CA SER A 218 -3.44 3.31 8.14
C SER A 218 -3.61 4.28 9.29
N PHE A 219 -4.49 5.26 9.11
CA PHE A 219 -4.84 6.26 10.11
C PHE A 219 -6.36 6.53 10.10
N LEU A 220 -6.86 7.08 11.21
CA LEU A 220 -8.26 7.48 11.33
C LEU A 220 -8.38 8.95 10.94
N THR A 221 -9.21 9.22 9.95
CA THR A 221 -9.56 10.60 9.55
C THR A 221 -10.54 11.22 10.55
N ARG A 222 -10.62 12.56 10.58
CA ARG A 222 -11.55 13.30 11.46
C ARG A 222 -13.02 12.94 11.22
N ASP A 223 -13.39 12.55 10.00
CA ASP A 223 -14.74 12.09 9.65
C ASP A 223 -14.94 10.58 9.89
N GLY A 224 -14.02 9.92 10.60
CA GLY A 224 -14.17 8.54 11.06
C GLY A 224 -13.85 7.47 10.02
N ARG A 225 -13.37 7.83 8.83
CA ARG A 225 -12.91 6.85 7.83
C ARG A 225 -11.54 6.32 8.20
N ARG A 226 -11.34 5.02 8.04
CA ARG A 226 -10.00 4.41 8.04
C ARG A 226 -9.39 4.59 6.66
N VAL A 227 -8.33 5.38 6.56
CA VAL A 227 -7.57 5.62 5.32
C VAL A 227 -6.20 4.97 5.45
N PHE A 228 -5.65 4.48 4.35
CA PHE A 228 -4.28 3.98 4.31
C PHE A 228 -3.57 4.42 3.04
N ILE A 229 -2.23 4.43 3.13
CA ILE A 229 -1.31 4.75 2.05
C ILE A 229 -0.20 3.69 2.08
N GLY A 230 0.22 3.20 0.91
CA GLY A 230 1.37 2.30 0.77
C GLY A 230 2.50 2.92 -0.03
N TRP A 231 3.70 2.36 0.12
CA TRP A 231 4.84 2.68 -0.72
C TRP A 231 4.71 1.94 -2.06
N LEU A 232 4.72 2.69 -3.16
CA LEU A 232 4.55 2.22 -4.52
C LEU A 232 5.92 2.03 -5.17
N ASP A 233 6.61 0.99 -4.70
CA ASP A 233 7.84 0.42 -5.25
C ASP A 233 8.04 -0.98 -4.64
N MET A 234 9.10 -1.67 -5.04
CA MET A 234 9.46 -2.96 -4.44
C MET A 234 10.97 -3.11 -4.34
N TRP A 235 11.43 -3.75 -3.26
CA TRP A 235 12.83 -4.11 -3.09
C TRP A 235 13.34 -4.96 -4.25
N ASP A 236 14.63 -4.85 -4.54
CA ASP A 236 15.33 -5.59 -5.61
C ASP A 236 14.82 -5.33 -7.04
N THR A 237 13.98 -4.29 -7.23
CA THR A 237 13.55 -3.85 -8.57
C THR A 237 14.42 -2.70 -9.08
N ASN A 238 14.55 -2.61 -10.41
CA ASN A 238 15.19 -1.45 -11.02
C ASN A 238 14.28 -0.22 -10.88
N MET A 239 14.85 0.90 -10.46
CA MET A 239 14.15 2.17 -10.23
C MET A 239 14.72 3.25 -11.16
N PRO A 240 14.29 3.31 -12.44
CA PRO A 240 14.80 4.27 -13.44
C PRO A 240 14.76 5.73 -13.00
N THR A 241 13.84 6.10 -12.10
CA THR A 241 13.74 7.47 -11.60
C THR A 241 14.97 7.93 -10.83
N LYS A 242 15.87 7.03 -10.40
CA LYS A 242 17.15 7.38 -9.76
C LYS A 242 18.00 8.30 -10.64
N GLU A 243 17.93 8.14 -11.96
CA GLU A 243 18.60 9.04 -12.92
C GLU A 243 18.06 10.47 -12.88
N HIS A 244 16.86 10.66 -12.32
CA HIS A 244 16.21 11.94 -12.09
C HIS A 244 16.27 12.39 -10.62
N HIS A 245 17.17 11.80 -9.83
CA HIS A 245 17.43 12.14 -8.42
C HIS A 245 16.27 11.88 -7.45
N TRP A 246 15.35 10.97 -7.78
CA TRP A 246 14.29 10.54 -6.87
C TRP A 246 13.93 9.06 -7.04
N THR A 247 13.39 8.41 -6.02
CA THR A 247 12.98 7.00 -6.08
C THR A 247 11.85 6.72 -5.11
N GLY A 248 10.96 5.79 -5.48
CA GLY A 248 9.76 5.51 -4.71
C GLY A 248 8.71 6.61 -4.80
N MET A 249 7.46 6.26 -4.57
CA MET A 249 6.36 7.20 -4.34
C MET A 249 5.36 6.56 -3.40
N LEU A 250 4.41 7.34 -2.90
CA LEU A 250 3.27 6.80 -2.18
C LEU A 250 2.12 6.50 -3.15
N SER A 251 1.30 5.51 -2.82
CA SER A 251 0.03 5.27 -3.52
C SER A 251 -0.94 6.41 -3.27
N LEU A 252 -2.00 6.49 -4.07
CA LEU A 252 -3.18 7.25 -3.72
C LEU A 252 -3.69 6.82 -2.33
N PRO A 253 -4.19 7.74 -1.49
CA PRO A 253 -4.86 7.36 -0.27
C PRO A 253 -6.14 6.59 -0.56
N ARG A 254 -6.38 5.52 0.19
CA ARG A 254 -7.52 4.60 -0.02
C ARG A 254 -8.33 4.48 1.24
N VAL A 255 -9.66 4.41 1.09
CA VAL A 255 -10.58 4.17 2.21
C VAL A 255 -10.74 2.66 2.40
N LEU A 256 -10.50 2.16 3.62
CA LEU A 256 -10.76 0.76 3.94
C LEU A 256 -12.24 0.57 4.32
N LEU A 257 -12.98 -0.18 3.50
CA LEU A 257 -14.39 -0.48 3.70
C LEU A 257 -14.60 -1.98 3.95
N VAL A 258 -15.44 -2.30 4.92
CA VAL A 258 -15.87 -3.68 5.24
C VAL A 258 -17.39 -3.76 5.16
N ASP A 259 -17.90 -4.68 4.35
CA ASP A 259 -19.29 -5.11 4.39
C ASP A 259 -19.47 -6.15 5.50
N GLU A 260 -20.22 -5.83 6.55
CA GLU A 260 -20.42 -6.72 7.70
C GLU A 260 -21.33 -7.91 7.40
N THR A 261 -22.14 -7.84 6.34
CA THR A 261 -23.00 -8.96 5.95
C THR A 261 -22.18 -10.02 5.22
N SER A 262 -21.35 -9.60 4.26
CA SER A 262 -20.60 -10.52 3.40
C SER A 262 -19.15 -10.75 3.84
N GLY A 263 -18.62 -9.93 4.76
CA GLY A 263 -17.21 -9.90 5.12
C GLY A 263 -16.30 -9.34 4.03
N ARG A 264 -16.86 -8.82 2.92
CA ARG A 264 -16.08 -8.32 1.79
C ARG A 264 -15.39 -7.00 2.14
N ILE A 265 -14.11 -6.92 1.77
CA ILE A 265 -13.29 -5.73 1.92
C ILE A 265 -13.15 -5.02 0.57
N ARG A 266 -13.36 -3.70 0.54
CA ARG A 266 -13.07 -2.83 -0.60
C ARG A 266 -12.15 -1.69 -0.18
N THR A 267 -11.30 -1.24 -1.11
CA THR A 267 -10.31 -0.18 -0.90
C THR A 267 -10.36 0.90 -2.00
N PRO A 268 -11.52 1.57 -2.21
CA PRO A 268 -11.61 2.64 -3.20
C PRO A 268 -10.67 3.81 -2.87
N PRO A 269 -10.28 4.60 -3.89
CA PRO A 269 -9.56 5.85 -3.67
C PRO A 269 -10.42 6.82 -2.83
N ILE A 270 -9.78 7.73 -2.09
CA ILE A 270 -10.50 8.77 -1.35
C ILE A 270 -11.32 9.68 -2.30
N LYS A 271 -12.49 10.14 -1.84
CA LYS A 271 -13.40 11.00 -2.62
C LYS A 271 -12.81 12.37 -2.93
N GLU A 272 -11.83 12.81 -2.14
CA GLU A 272 -11.18 14.11 -2.30
C GLU A 272 -10.45 14.23 -3.65
N LEU A 273 -10.07 13.11 -4.26
CA LEU A 273 -9.46 13.08 -5.61
C LEU A 273 -10.41 13.61 -6.69
N GLU A 274 -11.71 13.62 -6.44
CA GLU A 274 -12.67 14.22 -7.39
C GLU A 274 -12.48 15.74 -7.52
N SER A 275 -11.89 16.41 -6.51
CA SER A 275 -11.65 17.85 -6.53
C SER A 275 -10.60 18.28 -7.57
N ILE A 276 -9.74 17.36 -8.02
CA ILE A 276 -8.73 17.63 -9.05
C ILE A 276 -9.16 17.18 -10.45
N ARG A 277 -10.38 16.68 -10.62
CA ARG A 277 -10.96 16.43 -11.94
C ARG A 277 -11.04 17.75 -12.72
N GLY A 278 -10.29 17.82 -13.81
CA GLY A 278 -10.30 18.92 -14.77
C GLY A 278 -11.18 18.60 -15.96
N LYS A 279 -10.64 18.78 -17.17
CA LYS A 279 -11.37 18.58 -18.42
C LYS A 279 -11.97 17.18 -18.49
N TYR A 280 -13.29 17.12 -18.59
CA TYR A 280 -14.07 15.91 -18.73
C TYR A 280 -14.26 15.51 -20.20
N GLN A 281 -14.26 14.21 -20.44
CA GLN A 281 -14.65 13.57 -21.69
C GLN A 281 -15.51 12.33 -21.38
N CYS A 282 -16.74 12.33 -21.89
CA CYS A 282 -17.61 11.16 -21.87
C CYS A 282 -17.20 10.19 -22.99
N LEU A 283 -17.11 8.91 -22.65
CA LEU A 283 -16.99 7.82 -23.60
C LEU A 283 -18.34 7.10 -23.69
N GLU A 284 -19.10 7.40 -24.73
CA GLU A 284 -20.32 6.66 -25.03
C GLU A 284 -20.01 5.19 -25.35
N ARG A 285 -21.05 4.36 -25.47
CA ARG A 285 -20.93 2.94 -25.81
C ARG A 285 -19.99 2.74 -27.01
N GLN A 286 -18.94 1.95 -26.81
CA GLN A 286 -18.00 1.58 -27.87
C GLN A 286 -18.10 0.09 -28.19
N THR A 287 -17.80 -0.24 -29.44
CA THR A 287 -17.58 -1.61 -29.89
C THR A 287 -16.29 -1.65 -30.68
N VAL A 288 -15.27 -2.31 -30.14
CA VAL A 288 -13.97 -2.49 -30.80
C VAL A 288 -13.92 -3.92 -31.32
N ARG A 289 -13.58 -4.09 -32.59
CA ARG A 289 -13.64 -5.40 -33.27
C ARG A 289 -12.28 -5.77 -33.84
N ASP A 290 -11.97 -7.06 -33.82
CA ASP A 290 -11.03 -7.73 -34.72
C ASP A 290 -9.70 -6.98 -34.93
N ASN A 291 -8.83 -7.04 -33.91
CA ASN A 291 -7.46 -6.54 -33.97
C ASN A 291 -7.37 -5.03 -34.25
N SER A 292 -8.41 -4.28 -33.85
CA SER A 292 -8.44 -2.82 -33.98
C SER A 292 -8.34 -2.10 -32.63
N GLN A 293 -8.15 -0.78 -32.71
CA GLN A 293 -8.08 0.10 -31.55
C GLN A 293 -8.79 1.43 -31.82
N ILE A 294 -9.27 2.04 -30.75
CA ILE A 294 -9.80 3.41 -30.72
C ILE A 294 -8.91 4.22 -29.80
N ARG A 295 -8.29 5.29 -30.33
CA ARG A 295 -7.49 6.22 -29.53
C ARG A 295 -8.40 7.07 -28.66
N LEU A 296 -8.23 6.97 -27.34
CA LEU A 296 -8.98 7.75 -26.36
C LEU A 296 -8.29 9.08 -26.06
N LEU A 297 -6.95 9.04 -25.90
CA LEU A 297 -6.11 10.22 -25.61
C LEU A 297 -4.83 10.15 -26.44
N LEU A 298 -4.38 11.30 -26.96
CA LEU A 298 -3.10 11.40 -27.69
C LEU A 298 -1.88 11.41 -26.76
N ALA A 299 -2.05 11.89 -25.52
CA ALA A 299 -1.01 11.93 -24.50
C ALA A 299 -1.63 11.80 -23.10
N CYS A 300 -1.63 10.59 -22.55
CA CYS A 300 -2.13 10.27 -21.22
C CYS A 300 -1.00 10.41 -20.20
N THR A 301 -0.86 11.60 -19.62
CA THR A 301 0.15 11.93 -18.59
C THR A 301 -0.41 11.85 -17.18
N SER A 302 -1.47 12.61 -16.89
CA SER A 302 -2.17 12.62 -15.59
C SER A 302 -3.68 12.61 -15.82
N TYR A 303 -4.31 11.45 -15.65
CA TYR A 303 -5.72 11.24 -15.98
C TYR A 303 -6.38 10.24 -15.04
N GLU A 304 -7.65 10.49 -14.72
CA GLU A 304 -8.56 9.48 -14.18
C GLU A 304 -9.39 8.92 -15.34
N VAL A 305 -9.43 7.60 -15.46
CA VAL A 305 -10.14 6.88 -16.53
C VAL A 305 -11.02 5.82 -15.90
N ARG A 306 -12.32 5.88 -16.15
CA ARG A 306 -13.31 4.88 -15.73
C ARG A 306 -13.92 4.26 -16.97
N ILE A 307 -13.83 2.94 -17.14
CA ILE A 307 -14.43 2.24 -18.27
C ILE A 307 -15.19 1.02 -17.76
N VAL A 308 -16.43 0.87 -18.22
CA VAL A 308 -17.29 -0.27 -17.87
C VAL A 308 -17.38 -1.22 -19.05
N PHE A 309 -16.73 -2.37 -18.94
CA PHE A 309 -16.78 -3.45 -19.92
C PHE A 309 -17.98 -4.37 -19.65
N ASP A 310 -18.66 -4.79 -20.72
CA ASP A 310 -19.61 -5.92 -20.67
C ASP A 310 -18.82 -7.19 -20.96
N VAL A 311 -18.40 -7.88 -19.90
CA VAL A 311 -17.49 -9.03 -20.01
C VAL A 311 -18.18 -10.28 -20.57
N GLU A 312 -19.50 -10.36 -20.44
CA GLU A 312 -20.30 -11.48 -20.96
C GLU A 312 -20.49 -11.37 -22.47
N LYS A 313 -20.73 -10.16 -22.99
CA LYS A 313 -20.88 -9.94 -24.44
C LYS A 313 -19.54 -9.87 -25.17
N SER A 314 -18.45 -9.53 -24.48
CA SER A 314 -17.14 -9.37 -25.10
C SER A 314 -16.51 -10.72 -25.43
N THR A 315 -16.31 -10.97 -26.73
CA THR A 315 -15.80 -12.23 -27.27
C THR A 315 -14.30 -12.22 -27.61
N GLY A 316 -13.65 -11.05 -27.57
CA GLY A 316 -12.22 -10.94 -27.85
C GLY A 316 -11.39 -11.81 -26.91
N GLU A 317 -10.34 -12.46 -27.43
CA GLU A 317 -9.39 -13.23 -26.61
C GLU A 317 -8.73 -12.33 -25.56
N LYS A 318 -8.40 -11.10 -25.97
CA LYS A 318 -7.81 -10.05 -25.15
C LYS A 318 -8.43 -8.70 -25.51
N TYR A 319 -8.88 -7.93 -24.52
CA TYR A 319 -9.39 -6.57 -24.77
C TYR A 319 -9.21 -5.67 -23.56
N GLY A 320 -9.05 -4.36 -23.79
CA GLY A 320 -8.83 -3.42 -22.71
C GLY A 320 -8.14 -2.15 -23.18
N LEU A 321 -7.18 -1.67 -22.38
CA LEU A 321 -6.46 -0.42 -22.59
C LEU A 321 -4.97 -0.67 -22.88
N TRP A 322 -4.44 0.05 -23.86
CA TRP A 322 -3.02 0.24 -24.07
C TRP A 322 -2.61 1.64 -23.69
N LEU A 323 -1.49 1.79 -23.00
CA LEU A 323 -0.78 3.06 -22.87
C LEU A 323 0.57 2.93 -23.57
N GLY A 324 0.64 3.50 -24.77
CA GLY A 324 1.77 3.32 -25.66
C GLY A 324 2.04 1.84 -25.92
N ARG A 325 3.32 1.48 -25.99
CA ARG A 325 3.77 0.08 -26.13
C ARG A 325 4.12 -0.60 -24.81
N GLY A 326 4.17 0.17 -23.71
CA GLY A 326 4.79 -0.28 -22.47
C GLY A 326 3.84 -0.79 -21.39
N LEU A 327 2.54 -0.48 -21.48
CA LEU A 327 1.54 -0.91 -20.50
C LEU A 327 0.27 -1.39 -21.20
N GLU A 328 -0.27 -2.51 -20.69
CA GLU A 328 -1.57 -3.04 -21.07
C GLU A 328 -2.41 -3.32 -19.81
N ILE A 329 -3.67 -2.87 -19.79
CA ILE A 329 -4.67 -3.22 -18.77
C ILE A 329 -5.80 -3.93 -19.50
N TYR A 330 -5.91 -5.24 -19.37
CA TYR A 330 -6.77 -6.02 -20.26
C TYR A 330 -7.50 -7.16 -19.57
N ILE A 331 -8.67 -7.48 -20.09
CA ILE A 331 -9.40 -8.69 -19.75
C ILE A 331 -8.87 -9.81 -20.67
N ASP A 332 -8.41 -10.89 -20.06
CA ASP A 332 -8.05 -12.14 -20.70
C ASP A 332 -9.22 -13.12 -20.59
N ASN A 333 -9.81 -13.44 -21.73
CA ASN A 333 -10.97 -14.31 -21.77
C ASN A 333 -10.62 -15.80 -21.65
N GLN A 334 -9.35 -16.19 -21.84
CA GLN A 334 -8.88 -17.57 -21.67
C GLN A 334 -8.64 -17.87 -20.20
N SER A 335 -7.90 -17.00 -19.50
CA SER A 335 -7.62 -17.18 -18.06
C SER A 335 -8.74 -16.65 -17.16
N LYS A 336 -9.70 -15.89 -17.72
CA LYS A 336 -10.78 -15.19 -16.99
C LYS A 336 -10.23 -14.25 -15.92
N ARG A 337 -9.31 -13.37 -16.34
CA ARG A 337 -8.64 -12.42 -15.43
C ARG A 337 -8.58 -11.02 -16.03
N LEU A 338 -8.63 -10.00 -15.17
CA LEU A 338 -8.08 -8.69 -15.49
C LEU A 338 -6.57 -8.74 -15.27
N VAL A 339 -5.79 -8.29 -16.23
CA VAL A 339 -4.34 -8.32 -16.24
C VAL A 339 -3.78 -6.91 -16.42
N VAL A 340 -2.83 -6.54 -15.58
CA VAL A 340 -1.98 -5.36 -15.76
C VAL A 340 -0.59 -5.86 -16.13
N ASN A 341 -0.19 -5.62 -17.38
CA ASN A 341 1.10 -6.04 -17.94
C ASN A 341 1.96 -4.82 -18.24
N ARG A 342 3.22 -4.84 -17.81
CA ARG A 342 4.22 -3.82 -18.16
C ARG A 342 5.39 -4.44 -18.94
N HIS A 343 5.90 -3.73 -19.93
CA HIS A 343 7.05 -4.15 -20.72
C HIS A 343 7.94 -2.96 -21.12
N TYR A 344 9.03 -2.79 -20.37
CA TYR A 344 10.04 -1.75 -20.56
C TYR A 344 11.45 -2.40 -20.59
N PRO A 345 11.82 -3.05 -21.71
CA PRO A 345 13.05 -3.84 -21.81
C PRO A 345 14.32 -3.02 -21.62
N ASN A 346 14.31 -1.73 -22.00
CA ASN A 346 15.43 -0.82 -21.79
C ASN A 346 15.79 -0.63 -20.31
N TYR A 347 14.85 -0.89 -19.40
CA TYR A 347 15.06 -0.83 -17.96
C TYR A 347 15.13 -2.23 -17.32
N GLY A 348 15.04 -3.30 -18.11
CA GLY A 348 14.91 -4.67 -17.59
C GLY A 348 13.62 -4.91 -16.80
N ILE A 349 12.58 -4.09 -17.00
CA ILE A 349 11.32 -4.17 -16.26
C ILE A 349 10.28 -4.81 -17.17
N SER A 350 9.76 -5.97 -16.76
CA SER A 350 8.70 -6.67 -17.49
C SER A 350 7.94 -7.59 -16.57
N GLY A 351 6.67 -7.86 -16.90
CA GLY A 351 5.84 -8.81 -16.19
C GLY A 351 4.40 -8.36 -16.09
N TYR A 352 3.57 -9.28 -15.62
CA TYR A 352 2.17 -9.01 -15.39
C TYR A 352 1.75 -9.34 -13.96
N ARG A 353 0.64 -8.72 -13.59
CA ARG A 353 -0.16 -8.99 -12.40
C ARG A 353 -1.61 -9.10 -12.79
N SER A 354 -2.41 -9.79 -11.99
CA SER A 354 -3.77 -10.08 -12.41
C SER A 354 -4.72 -10.35 -11.27
N TYR A 355 -5.99 -10.11 -11.54
CA TYR A 355 -7.12 -10.36 -10.66
C TYR A 355 -8.12 -11.28 -11.36
N ALA A 356 -8.60 -12.31 -10.68
CA ALA A 356 -9.64 -13.19 -11.20
C ALA A 356 -10.90 -12.36 -11.47
N LEU A 357 -11.54 -12.54 -12.62
CA LEU A 357 -12.75 -11.80 -12.92
C LEU A 357 -13.85 -12.20 -11.91
N PRO A 358 -14.54 -11.22 -11.30
CA PRO A 358 -15.67 -11.51 -10.45
C PRO A 358 -16.83 -12.08 -11.30
N PRO A 359 -17.78 -12.80 -10.69
CA PRO A 359 -18.89 -13.47 -11.41
C PRO A 359 -19.98 -12.49 -11.91
N GLN A 360 -19.59 -11.28 -12.33
CA GLN A 360 -20.47 -10.18 -12.69
C GLN A 360 -20.37 -9.90 -14.20
N THR A 361 -21.48 -9.57 -14.85
CA THR A 361 -21.53 -9.23 -16.29
C THR A 361 -20.81 -7.92 -16.61
N LEU A 362 -20.79 -6.96 -15.68
CA LEU A 362 -20.16 -5.67 -15.87
C LEU A 362 -18.91 -5.55 -15.02
N LEU A 363 -17.81 -5.13 -15.64
CA LEU A 363 -16.53 -4.88 -14.97
C LEU A 363 -16.19 -3.40 -15.07
N LEU A 364 -16.10 -2.72 -13.93
CA LEU A 364 -15.57 -1.36 -13.86
C LEU A 364 -14.04 -1.43 -13.70
N VAL A 365 -13.33 -0.90 -14.69
CA VAL A 365 -11.90 -0.59 -14.61
C VAL A 365 -11.76 0.90 -14.37
N HIS A 366 -11.33 1.27 -13.16
CA HIS A 366 -11.09 2.66 -12.74
C HIS A 366 -9.59 2.86 -12.53
N ALA A 367 -8.92 3.50 -13.49
CA ALA A 367 -7.48 3.70 -13.49
C ALA A 367 -7.10 5.16 -13.28
N TYR A 368 -6.14 5.41 -12.40
CA TYR A 368 -5.43 6.68 -12.31
C TYR A 368 -4.07 6.52 -12.97
N PHE A 369 -3.84 7.29 -14.04
CA PHE A 369 -2.56 7.37 -14.72
C PHE A 369 -1.80 8.58 -14.22
N ASP A 370 -0.51 8.40 -13.92
CA ASP A 370 0.44 9.47 -13.66
C ASP A 370 1.69 9.30 -14.56
N MET A 371 2.65 10.20 -14.42
CA MET A 371 3.88 10.24 -15.21
C MET A 371 4.67 8.94 -15.11
N SER A 372 4.73 8.30 -13.94
CA SER A 372 5.48 7.07 -13.74
C SER A 372 4.74 5.97 -12.97
N SER A 373 3.42 6.06 -12.86
CA SER A 373 2.60 5.03 -12.20
C SER A 373 1.21 4.91 -12.83
N VAL A 374 0.59 3.77 -12.58
CA VAL A 374 -0.83 3.54 -12.80
C VAL A 374 -1.38 2.76 -11.60
N GLU A 375 -2.54 3.19 -11.09
CA GLU A 375 -3.29 2.45 -10.07
C GLU A 375 -4.66 2.07 -10.63
N VAL A 376 -4.94 0.77 -10.71
CA VAL A 376 -6.17 0.23 -11.30
C VAL A 376 -7.07 -0.32 -10.21
N PHE A 377 -8.19 0.34 -9.97
CA PHE A 377 -9.25 -0.06 -9.04
C PHE A 377 -10.34 -0.82 -9.79
N VAL A 378 -10.58 -2.06 -9.39
CA VAL A 378 -11.62 -2.93 -9.96
C VAL A 378 -12.88 -2.80 -9.13
N ASN A 379 -14.03 -2.57 -9.76
CA ASN A 379 -15.35 -2.56 -9.09
C ASN A 379 -15.38 -1.76 -7.78
N GLU A 380 -14.93 -0.51 -7.84
CA GLU A 380 -14.84 0.38 -6.66
C GLU A 380 -13.91 -0.16 -5.56
N GLY A 381 -12.76 -0.72 -5.95
CA GLY A 381 -11.72 -1.17 -5.04
C GLY A 381 -11.95 -2.57 -4.46
N GLU A 382 -12.73 -3.43 -5.12
CA GLU A 382 -12.81 -4.86 -4.80
C GLU A 382 -11.41 -5.53 -4.86
N ALA A 383 -10.63 -5.10 -5.86
CA ALA A 383 -9.21 -5.33 -6.02
C ALA A 383 -8.52 -4.05 -6.54
N VAL A 384 -7.22 -3.93 -6.26
CA VAL A 384 -6.38 -2.83 -6.75
C VAL A 384 -5.10 -3.41 -7.33
N LEU A 385 -4.62 -2.85 -8.44
CA LEU A 385 -3.33 -3.20 -9.04
C LEU A 385 -2.53 -1.91 -9.30
N SER A 386 -1.51 -1.68 -8.47
CA SER A 386 -0.61 -0.53 -8.55
C SER A 386 0.71 -0.89 -9.19
N THR A 387 1.17 -0.08 -10.14
CA THR A 387 2.34 -0.42 -10.95
C THR A 387 3.08 0.83 -11.41
N ARG A 388 4.39 0.86 -11.21
CA ARG A 388 5.32 1.80 -11.84
C ARG A 388 5.42 1.53 -13.33
N ILE A 389 5.40 2.60 -14.11
CA ILE A 389 5.47 2.58 -15.57
C ILE A 389 6.48 3.61 -16.05
N TYR A 390 7.11 3.36 -17.20
CA TYR A 390 8.18 4.22 -17.73
C TYR A 390 8.01 4.48 -19.23
N PRO A 391 6.83 4.92 -19.71
CA PRO A 391 6.65 5.18 -21.13
C PRO A 391 7.44 6.42 -21.56
N ALA A 392 8.03 6.37 -22.75
CA ALA A 392 8.65 7.54 -23.36
C ALA A 392 7.63 8.66 -23.58
N GLN A 393 8.07 9.91 -23.62
CA GLN A 393 7.17 11.08 -23.71
C GLN A 393 6.23 11.03 -24.93
N ASN A 394 6.70 10.49 -26.06
CA ASN A 394 5.92 10.30 -27.28
C ASN A 394 5.16 8.97 -27.37
N ASP A 395 5.27 8.11 -26.36
CA ASP A 395 4.68 6.77 -26.31
C ASP A 395 3.61 6.68 -25.19
N ARG A 396 2.71 7.67 -25.18
CA ARG A 396 1.66 7.82 -24.16
C ARG A 396 0.25 7.91 -24.73
N VAL A 397 0.03 7.42 -25.94
CA VAL A 397 -1.31 7.30 -26.51
C VAL A 397 -2.09 6.29 -25.67
N LEU A 398 -3.26 6.66 -25.16
CA LEU A 398 -4.18 5.74 -24.50
C LEU A 398 -5.19 5.24 -25.53
N SER A 399 -5.27 3.94 -25.73
CA SER A 399 -6.18 3.31 -26.70
C SER A 399 -7.02 2.22 -26.06
N LEU A 400 -8.29 2.15 -26.44
CA LEU A 400 -9.14 0.97 -26.25
C LEU A 400 -8.84 -0.03 -27.37
N PHE A 401 -8.70 -1.32 -27.09
CA PHE A 401 -8.37 -2.33 -28.10
C PHE A 401 -9.18 -3.62 -27.92
N ALA A 402 -9.25 -4.43 -28.99
CA ALA A 402 -9.73 -5.81 -28.96
C ALA A 402 -8.89 -6.68 -29.90
N VAL A 403 -8.51 -7.87 -29.44
CA VAL A 403 -7.76 -8.88 -30.20
C VAL A 403 -8.66 -10.09 -30.45
N ASN A 404 -8.69 -10.56 -31.71
CA ASN A 404 -9.42 -11.77 -32.14
C ASN A 404 -10.84 -11.86 -31.56
N GLY A 405 -11.72 -10.93 -31.96
CA GLY A 405 -13.10 -10.85 -31.49
C GLY A 405 -13.49 -9.43 -31.09
N THR A 406 -14.53 -9.30 -30.26
CA THR A 406 -15.14 -8.00 -29.95
C THR A 406 -15.03 -7.62 -28.49
N ALA A 407 -14.77 -6.35 -28.22
CA ALA A 407 -14.88 -5.73 -26.91
C ALA A 407 -16.09 -4.78 -26.86
N TYR A 408 -16.96 -4.94 -25.88
CA TYR A 408 -18.11 -4.08 -25.64
C TYR A 408 -17.87 -3.22 -24.40
N VAL A 409 -17.78 -1.90 -24.63
CA VAL A 409 -17.76 -0.90 -23.56
C VAL A 409 -19.15 -0.28 -23.47
N THR A 410 -19.75 -0.33 -22.29
CA THR A 410 -21.10 0.20 -22.06
C THR A 410 -21.10 1.72 -21.88
N ARG A 411 -20.07 2.22 -21.19
CA ARG A 411 -19.80 3.65 -20.94
C ARG A 411 -18.38 3.82 -20.41
N GLY A 412 -17.88 5.05 -20.45
CA GLY A 412 -16.70 5.45 -19.71
C GLY A 412 -16.65 6.95 -19.48
N ASP A 413 -15.77 7.34 -18.59
CA ASP A 413 -15.55 8.71 -18.17
C ASP A 413 -14.06 8.95 -18.05
N ILE A 414 -13.58 10.05 -18.63
CA ILE A 414 -12.17 10.42 -18.62
C ILE A 414 -12.05 11.85 -18.11
N TRP A 415 -11.24 12.07 -17.09
CA TRP A 415 -10.88 13.41 -16.62
C TRP A 415 -9.38 13.61 -16.73
N ALA A 416 -8.97 14.70 -17.38
CA ALA A 416 -7.63 15.23 -17.15
C ALA A 416 -7.54 15.64 -15.67
N LEU A 417 -6.48 15.27 -14.98
CA LEU A 417 -6.28 15.66 -13.59
C LEU A 417 -5.49 16.96 -13.55
N ASN A 418 -6.05 17.95 -12.86
CA ASN A 418 -5.32 19.16 -12.52
C ASN A 418 -4.18 18.77 -11.58
N LYS A 419 -2.99 19.33 -11.78
CA LYS A 419 -1.81 18.97 -10.99
C LYS A 419 -2.11 19.19 -9.50
N PRO A 420 -2.08 18.14 -8.65
CA PRO A 420 -1.83 18.37 -7.23
C PRO A 420 -0.45 19.02 -7.13
N VAL A 421 -0.37 20.13 -6.42
CA VAL A 421 0.91 20.83 -6.23
C VAL A 421 1.45 20.36 -4.89
N MET A 422 2.61 19.71 -4.93
CA MET A 422 3.52 19.67 -3.79
C MET A 422 4.22 21.04 -3.76
N GLN A 423 3.89 21.85 -2.76
CA GLN A 423 4.49 23.18 -2.56
C GLN A 423 5.65 23.16 -1.58
#